data_AF-A0A8T5ST97-F1
#
_entry.id   AF-A0A8T5ST97-F1
#
_cell.length_a   1.000
_cell.length_b   1.000
_cell.length_c   1.000
_cell.angle_alpha   90.00
_cell.angle_beta   90.00
_cell.angle_gamma   90.00
#
_symmetry.space_group_name_H-M   'P 1'
#
loop_
_entity.id
_entity.type
_entity.pdbx_description
1 polymer ?
#
loop_
_entity_poly.entity_id
_entity_poly.type
_entity_poly.pdbx_seq_one_letter_code
_entity_poly.pdbx_strand_id
1 'polypeptide(L)' 'MGDHKEHMCDFSKHHGVDEMRPRVKDAKFICEVCGRAANSKDYLCRPVDL' A
#
# COMPACT_ATOMS: atom_id res chain seq x y z
N MET A 1 -3.04 -13.54 12.94
CA MET A 1 -3.19 -12.30 12.17
C MET A 1 -1.98 -12.20 11.26
N GLY A 2 -2.19 -12.07 9.95
CA GLY A 2 -1.14 -12.19 8.93
C GLY A 2 -0.05 -11.12 9.06
N ASP A 3 1.16 -11.51 8.68
CA ASP A 3 2.32 -10.64 8.60
C ASP A 3 2.06 -9.53 7.56
N HIS A 4 1.96 -8.28 8.01
CA HIS A 4 1.63 -7.12 7.16
C HIS A 4 2.87 -6.39 6.64
N LYS A 5 4.07 -6.99 6.66
CA LYS A 5 5.33 -6.32 6.29
C LYS A 5 5.33 -5.76 4.86
N GLU A 6 4.63 -6.43 3.95
CA GLU A 6 4.55 -5.99 2.54
C GLU A 6 3.41 -5.00 2.28
N HIS A 7 2.51 -4.79 3.25
CA HIS A 7 1.46 -3.79 3.13
C HIS A 7 2.02 -2.39 3.38
N MET A 8 1.54 -1.42 2.60
CA MET A 8 1.93 0.00 2.66
C MET A 8 1.82 0.59 4.07
N CYS A 9 0.93 0.06 4.93
CA CYS A 9 0.77 0.47 6.32
C CYS A 9 2.05 0.32 7.15
N ASP A 10 2.80 -0.74 6.91
CA ASP A 10 4.04 -1.08 7.61
C ASP A 10 5.27 -0.77 6.75
N PHE A 11 5.18 -1.06 5.45
CA PHE A 11 6.25 -0.82 4.49
C PHE A 11 6.76 0.64 4.52
N SER A 12 5.88 1.64 4.63
CA SER A 12 6.30 3.05 4.72
C SER A 12 7.09 3.42 5.97
N LYS A 13 7.08 2.59 7.01
CA LYS A 13 7.87 2.84 8.23
C LYS A 13 9.32 2.40 8.09
N HIS A 14 9.57 1.45 7.19
CA HIS A 14 10.87 0.80 7.03
C HIS A 14 11.56 1.17 5.70
N HIS A 15 10.83 1.73 4.75
CA HIS A 15 11.33 2.05 3.41
C HIS A 15 11.12 3.52 3.04
N GLY A 16 12.03 4.03 2.23
CA GLY A 16 12.02 5.41 1.77
C GLY A 16 11.03 5.68 0.64
N VAL A 17 10.91 6.95 0.27
CA VAL A 17 9.98 7.40 -0.78
C VAL A 17 10.33 6.80 -2.15
N ASP A 18 11.62 6.60 -2.45
CA ASP A 18 12.06 5.99 -3.71
C ASP A 18 11.60 4.54 -3.90
N GLU A 19 11.56 3.75 -2.83
CA GLU A 19 11.05 2.37 -2.88
C GLU A 19 9.52 2.31 -2.91
N MET A 20 8.86 3.32 -2.34
CA MET A 20 7.40 3.41 -2.37
C MET A 20 6.85 3.88 -3.72
N ARG A 21 7.55 4.79 -4.40
CA ARG A 21 7.19 5.34 -5.71
C ARG A 21 6.65 4.28 -6.68
N PRO A 22 7.34 3.16 -6.96
CA PRO A 22 6.83 2.17 -7.91
C PRO A 22 5.56 1.45 -7.45
N ARG A 23 5.22 1.45 -6.16
CA ARG A 23 4.01 0.80 -5.62
C ARG A 23 2.81 1.73 -5.56
N VAL A 24 3.05 3.04 -5.45
CA VAL A 24 1.99 4.07 -5.45
C VAL A 24 1.81 4.71 -6.82
N LYS A 25 2.78 4.55 -7.73
CA LYS A 25 2.68 5.02 -9.11
C LYS A 25 1.56 4.29 -9.83
N ASP A 26 0.70 5.04 -10.51
CA ASP A 26 -0.52 4.54 -11.16
C ASP A 26 -1.41 3.75 -10.19
N ALA A 27 -1.61 4.29 -8.98
CA ALA A 27 -2.45 3.66 -7.99
C ALA A 27 -3.88 3.47 -8.52
N LYS A 28 -4.36 2.23 -8.46
CA LYS A 28 -5.71 1.80 -8.87
C LYS A 28 -6.57 1.40 -7.69
N PHE A 29 -5.95 1.26 -6.52
CA PHE A 29 -6.59 0.80 -5.31
C PHE A 29 -6.27 1.74 -4.17
N ILE A 30 -7.23 1.92 -3.27
CA ILE A 30 -7.09 2.67 -2.03
C ILE A 30 -7.52 1.79 -0.86
N CYS A 31 -6.87 1.94 0.29
CA CYS A 31 -7.29 1.24 1.50
C CYS A 31 -8.45 1.98 2.15
N GLU A 32 -9.61 1.33 2.33
CA GLU A 32 -10.79 1.95 2.95
C GLU A 32 -10.56 2.37 4.41
N VAL A 33 -9.57 1.75 5.09
CA VAL A 33 -9.31 1.96 6.53
C VAL A 33 -8.33 3.09 6.78
N CYS A 34 -7.23 3.13 6.01
CA CYS A 34 -6.12 4.06 6.26
C CYS A 34 -5.85 5.03 5.10
N GLY A 35 -6.59 4.94 4.01
CA GLY A 35 -6.51 5.87 2.86
C GLY A 35 -5.25 5.73 2.01
N ARG A 36 -4.39 4.74 2.24
CA ARG A 36 -3.19 4.51 1.44
C ARG A 36 -3.56 4.00 0.05
N ALA A 37 -2.95 4.56 -0.98
CA ALA A 37 -3.16 4.17 -2.37
C ALA A 37 -2.01 3.29 -2.87
N ALA A 38 -2.31 2.30 -3.70
CA ALA A 38 -1.33 1.44 -4.34
C ALA A 38 -1.81 0.96 -5.72
N ASN A 39 -0.87 0.51 -6.54
CA ASN A 39 -1.16 -0.07 -7.85
C ASN A 39 -1.51 -1.55 -7.83
N SER A 40 -1.39 -2.22 -6.68
CA SER A 40 -1.86 -3.59 -6.45
C SER A 40 -2.62 -3.72 -5.14
N LYS A 41 -3.61 -4.63 -5.12
CA LYS A 41 -4.41 -4.98 -3.93
C LYS A 41 -3.53 -5.61 -2.84
N ASP A 42 -2.52 -6.38 -3.21
CA ASP A 42 -1.56 -7.04 -2.30
C ASP A 42 -0.75 -6.07 -1.43
N TYR A 43 -0.63 -4.81 -1.85
CA TYR A 43 0.09 -3.81 -1.06
C TYR A 43 -0.79 -3.14 0.00
N LEU A 44 -2.07 -3.51 0.12
CA LEU A 44 -3.04 -2.86 1.01
C LEU A 44 -3.75 -3.88 1.89
N CYS A 45 -4.01 -3.51 3.16
CA CYS A 45 -4.75 -4.39 4.06
C CYS A 45 -6.22 -4.61 3.65
N ARG A 46 -6.88 -3.56 3.15
CA ARG A 46 -8.28 -3.57 2.71
C ARG A 46 -8.46 -2.73 1.44
N PRO A 47 -8.02 -3.26 0.29
CA PRO A 47 -8.07 -2.54 -0.97
C PRO A 47 -9.50 -2.43 -1.50
N VAL A 48 -9.89 -1.22 -1.90
CA VAL A 48 -11.04 -0.92 -2.74
C VAL A 48 -10.55 -0.29 -4.05
N ASP A 49 -11.32 -0.45 -5.13
CA ASP A 49 -11.02 0.21 -6.41
C ASP A 49 -11.21 1.73 -6.28
N LEU A 50 -10.31 2.48 -6.93
CA LEU A 50 -10.37 3.94 -7.06
C LEU A 50 -11.29 4.39 -8.20
#